data_AF-A0A553K662-F1
#
_entry.id   AF-A0A553K662-F1
#
_cell.length_a   1.000
_cell.length_b   1.000
_cell.length_c   1.000
_cell.angle_alpha   90.00
_cell.angle_beta   90.00
_cell.angle_gamma   90.00
#
_symmetry.space_group_name_H-M   'P 1'
#
loop_
_entity.id
_entity.type
_entity.pdbx_description
1 polymer ?
#
loop_
_entity_poly.entity_id
_entity_poly.type
_entity_poly.pdbx_seq_one_letter_code
_entity_poly.pdbx_strand_id
1 'polypeptide(L)'
;MVEVRFDPQSWDDGARRVTAGAQDFAATANATLARVSDLGRLGCNDGGTLADAALGMVFPALFQAVQETVAGISEGLAQEAGNMQVTGTNYRTVEESNTATAATINEGL
;
A
#
# COMPACT_ATOMS: atom_id res chain seq x y z
N MET A 1 34.32 2.00 10.60
CA MET A 1 33.43 1.32 9.64
C MET A 1 32.17 0.98 10.41
N VAL A 2 30.99 1.44 9.98
CA VAL A 2 29.72 1.06 10.62
C VAL A 2 29.27 -0.23 9.98
N GLU A 3 29.21 -1.32 10.74
CA GLU A 3 28.69 -2.60 10.28
C GLU A 3 27.17 -2.44 10.11
N VAL A 4 26.70 -2.41 8.86
CA VAL A 4 25.25 -2.44 8.59
C VAL A 4 24.79 -3.87 8.81
N ARG A 5 24.18 -4.14 9.96
CA ARG A 5 23.50 -5.40 10.24
C ARG A 5 22.05 -5.31 9.84
N PHE A 6 21.59 -6.38 9.21
CA PHE A 6 20.18 -6.61 8.99
C PHE A 6 19.50 -6.78 10.35
N ASP A 7 18.38 -6.07 10.55
CA ASP A 7 17.52 -6.24 11.73
C ASP A 7 16.15 -6.73 11.24
N PRO A 8 15.75 -7.97 11.54
CA PRO A 8 14.44 -8.50 11.16
C PRO A 8 13.26 -7.64 11.65
N GLN A 9 13.41 -6.96 12.80
CA GLN A 9 12.38 -6.08 13.34
C GLN A 9 12.17 -4.83 12.46
N SER A 10 13.21 -4.37 11.77
CA SER A 10 13.09 -3.24 10.83
C SER A 10 12.14 -3.54 9.66
N TRP A 11 11.99 -4.82 9.29
CA TRP A 11 11.04 -5.26 8.27
C TRP A 11 9.60 -5.31 8.78
N ASP A 12 9.37 -5.71 10.03
CA ASP A 12 8.06 -5.63 10.66
C ASP A 12 7.59 -4.17 10.83
N ASP A 13 8.51 -3.29 11.23
CA ASP A 13 8.28 -1.86 11.36
C ASP A 13 7.99 -1.22 10.01
N GLY A 14 8.78 -1.58 8.99
CA GLY A 14 8.58 -1.14 7.61
C GLY A 14 7.23 -1.58 7.08
N ALA A 15 6.87 -2.86 7.26
CA ALA A 15 5.58 -3.39 6.84
C ALA A 15 4.41 -2.63 7.48
N ARG A 16 4.46 -2.37 8.78
CA ARG A 16 3.42 -1.59 9.47
C ARG A 16 3.27 -0.18 8.89
N ARG A 17 4.38 0.48 8.57
CA ARG A 17 4.38 1.81 7.96
C ARG A 17 3.83 1.79 6.53
N VAL A 18 4.18 0.78 5.74
CA VAL A 18 3.66 0.60 4.38
C VAL A 18 2.14 0.37 4.41
N THR A 19 1.66 -0.53 5.30
CA THR A 19 0.23 -0.76 5.49
C THR A 19 -0.52 0.50 5.89
N ALA A 20 -0.01 1.25 6.87
CA ALA A 20 -0.62 2.51 7.29
C ALA A 20 -0.63 3.55 6.15
N GLY A 21 0.48 3.70 5.43
CA GLY A 21 0.57 4.60 4.29
C GLY A 21 -0.38 4.23 3.15
N ALA A 22 -0.58 2.93 2.89
CA ALA A 22 -1.53 2.44 1.89
C ALA A 22 -2.98 2.79 2.28
N GLN A 23 -3.33 2.61 3.56
CA GLN A 23 -4.66 2.97 4.08
C GLN A 23 -4.92 4.48 4.01
N ASP A 24 -3.94 5.29 4.41
CA ASP A 24 -4.03 6.76 4.34
C ASP A 24 -4.13 7.26 2.90
N PHE A 25 -3.37 6.66 1.98
CA PHE A 25 -3.47 6.94 0.55
C PHE A 25 -4.88 6.65 0.03
N ALA A 26 -5.39 5.43 0.28
CA ALA A 26 -6.73 5.03 -0.14
C ALA A 26 -7.80 5.98 0.40
N ALA A 27 -7.74 6.31 1.69
CA ALA A 27 -8.68 7.21 2.33
C ALA A 27 -8.66 8.62 1.71
N THR A 28 -7.46 9.17 1.51
CA THR A 28 -7.28 10.51 0.94
C THR A 28 -7.74 10.57 -0.52
N ALA A 29 -7.38 9.56 -1.31
CA ALA A 29 -7.76 9.48 -2.71
C ALA A 29 -9.28 9.31 -2.87
N ASN A 30 -9.92 8.45 -2.08
CA ASN A 30 -11.37 8.26 -2.10
C ASN A 30 -12.12 9.52 -1.64
N ALA A 31 -11.64 10.20 -0.60
CA ALA A 31 -12.22 11.47 -0.16
C ALA A 31 -12.11 12.56 -1.24
N THR A 32 -10.98 12.60 -1.95
CA THR A 32 -10.78 13.52 -3.08
C THR A 32 -11.72 13.18 -4.22
N LEU A 33 -11.81 11.91 -4.60
CA LEU A 33 -12.66 11.45 -5.69
C LEU A 33 -14.13 11.76 -5.40
N ALA A 34 -14.62 11.49 -4.18
CA ALA A 34 -15.99 11.80 -3.76
C ALA A 34 -16.33 13.29 -3.87
N ARG A 35 -15.34 14.18 -3.69
CA ARG A 35 -15.54 15.63 -3.86
C ARG A 35 -15.63 16.07 -5.31
N VAL A 36 -14.90 15.41 -6.21
CA VAL A 36 -14.80 15.80 -7.63
C VAL A 36 -15.72 14.99 -8.55
N SER A 37 -16.27 13.87 -8.07
CA SER A 37 -17.14 12.98 -8.85
C SER A 37 -18.59 13.43 -8.95
N ASP A 38 -18.95 14.55 -8.33
CA ASP A 38 -20.29 15.13 -8.42
C ASP A 38 -20.46 15.85 -9.76
N LEU A 39 -21.04 15.15 -10.73
CA LEU A 39 -21.34 15.67 -12.07
C LEU A 39 -22.26 16.90 -12.03
N GLY A 40 -23.14 17.00 -11.02
CA GLY A 40 -23.99 18.18 -10.83
C GLY A 40 -23.16 19.41 -10.46
N ARG A 41 -22.18 19.24 -9.57
CA ARG A 41 -21.22 20.31 -9.21
C ARG A 41 -20.25 20.68 -10.32
N LEU A 42 -20.00 19.77 -11.26
CA LEU A 42 -19.15 20.03 -12.43
C LEU A 42 -19.87 20.85 -13.52
N GLY A 43 -21.15 21.20 -13.31
CA GLY A 43 -21.94 21.95 -14.28
C GLY A 43 -22.46 21.09 -15.44
N CYS A 44 -22.17 19.78 -15.44
CA CYS A 44 -22.57 18.85 -16.50
C CYS A 44 -24.10 18.66 -16.61
N ASN A 45 -24.87 19.19 -15.64
CA ASN A 45 -26.33 19.12 -15.62
C ASN A 45 -27.02 20.49 -15.76
N ASP A 46 -26.27 21.60 -15.70
CA ASP A 46 -26.84 22.96 -15.56
C ASP A 46 -26.73 23.84 -16.82
N GLY A 47 -25.92 23.45 -17.81
CA GLY A 47 -25.71 24.25 -19.03
C GLY A 47 -26.58 23.87 -20.23
N GLY A 48 -27.13 22.65 -20.26
CA GLY A 48 -27.98 22.15 -21.35
C GLY A 48 -27.26 22.03 -22.70
N THR A 49 -25.93 22.12 -22.73
CA THR A 49 -25.14 22.09 -23.96
C THR A 49 -24.73 20.66 -24.35
N LEU A 50 -24.36 20.46 -25.62
CA LEU A 50 -23.80 19.18 -26.09
C LEU A 50 -22.49 18.81 -25.37
N ALA A 51 -21.73 19.80 -24.89
CA ALA A 51 -20.51 19.57 -24.12
C ALA A 51 -20.85 18.97 -22.74
N ASP A 52 -21.90 19.47 -22.07
CA ASP A 52 -22.34 18.97 -20.76
C ASP A 52 -22.78 17.50 -20.83
N ALA A 53 -23.54 17.15 -21.89
CA ALA A 53 -23.95 15.78 -22.17
C ALA A 53 -22.76 14.84 -22.44
N ALA A 54 -21.76 15.31 -23.18
CA ALA A 54 -20.54 14.55 -23.43
C ALA A 54 -19.73 14.31 -22.15
N LEU A 55 -19.61 15.32 -21.29
CA LEU A 55 -18.93 15.20 -19.99
C LEU A 55 -19.69 14.25 -19.05
N GLY A 56 -21.02 14.29 -19.03
CA GLY A 56 -21.86 13.36 -18.28
C GLY A 56 -21.69 11.90 -18.70
N MET A 57 -21.33 11.63 -19.96
CA MET A 57 -21.04 10.28 -20.45
C MET A 57 -19.62 9.81 -20.10
N VAL A 58 -18.61 10.69 -20.19
CA VAL A 58 -17.19 10.30 -20.09
C VAL A 58 -16.70 10.26 -18.64
N PHE A 59 -17.13 11.22 -17.80
CA PHE A 59 -16.62 11.34 -16.43
C PHE A 59 -16.93 10.16 -15.50
N PRO A 60 -18.10 9.49 -15.55
CA PRO A 60 -18.32 8.27 -14.77
C PRO A 60 -17.26 7.19 -15.00
N ALA A 61 -16.93 6.92 -16.27
CA ALA A 61 -15.93 5.92 -16.62
C ALA A 61 -14.52 6.33 -16.15
N LEU A 62 -14.19 7.62 -16.23
CA LEU A 62 -12.95 8.15 -15.69
C LEU A 62 -12.86 7.99 -14.17
N PHE A 63 -13.92 8.33 -13.43
CA PHE A 63 -13.94 8.19 -11.98
C PHE A 63 -13.82 6.74 -11.56
N GLN A 64 -14.50 5.83 -12.26
CA GLN A 64 -14.37 4.39 -12.02
C GLN A 64 -12.92 3.93 -12.22
N ALA A 65 -12.27 4.30 -13.33
CA ALA A 65 -10.88 3.92 -13.59
C ALA A 65 -9.91 4.45 -12.53
N VAL A 66 -10.14 5.67 -12.02
CA VAL A 66 -9.35 6.22 -10.91
C VAL A 66 -9.60 5.42 -9.62
N GLN A 67 -10.84 5.08 -9.32
CA GLN A 67 -11.20 4.27 -8.15
C GLN A 67 -10.53 2.89 -8.18
N GLU A 68 -10.56 2.21 -9.34
CA GLU A 68 -9.89 0.93 -9.56
C GLU A 68 -8.36 1.05 -9.40
N THR A 69 -7.76 2.14 -9.91
CA THR A 69 -6.32 2.40 -9.76
C THR A 69 -5.94 2.60 -8.29
N VAL A 70 -6.71 3.39 -7.54
CA VAL A 70 -6.48 3.63 -6.11
C VAL A 70 -6.57 2.31 -5.33
N ALA A 71 -7.59 1.50 -5.63
CA ALA A 71 -7.75 0.19 -5.01
C ALA A 71 -6.54 -0.73 -5.29
N GLY A 72 -6.13 -0.83 -6.57
CA GLY A 72 -5.01 -1.67 -6.97
C GLY A 72 -3.67 -1.25 -6.35
N ILE A 73 -3.39 0.06 -6.25
CA ILE A 73 -2.20 0.57 -5.55
C ILE A 73 -2.23 0.19 -4.07
N SER A 74 -3.38 0.38 -3.42
CA SER A 74 -3.52 0.12 -1.98
C SER A 74 -3.38 -1.38 -1.67
N GLU A 75 -3.95 -2.24 -2.51
CA GLU A 75 -3.82 -3.70 -2.42
C GLU A 75 -2.38 -4.15 -2.66
N GLY A 76 -1.72 -3.63 -3.70
CA GLY A 76 -0.32 -3.95 -4.00
C GLY A 76 0.63 -3.57 -2.87
N LEU A 77 0.41 -2.41 -2.23
CA LEU A 77 1.19 -2.01 -1.05
C LEU A 77 0.91 -2.90 0.17
N ALA A 78 -0.34 -3.32 0.39
CA ALA A 78 -0.67 -4.25 1.47
C ALA A 78 -0.02 -5.63 1.24
N GLN A 79 0.02 -6.10 -0.01
CA GLN A 79 0.71 -7.33 -0.37
C GLN A 79 2.22 -7.23 -0.11
N GLU A 80 2.84 -6.11 -0.49
CA GLU A 80 4.26 -5.89 -0.24
C GLU A 80 4.57 -5.84 1.26
N ALA A 81 3.74 -5.17 2.06
CA ALA A 81 3.87 -5.20 3.52
C ALA A 81 3.77 -6.64 4.09
N GLY A 82 2.88 -7.47 3.55
CA GLY A 82 2.80 -8.89 3.91
C GLY A 82 4.10 -9.65 3.57
N ASN A 83 4.65 -9.45 2.38
CA ASN A 83 5.92 -10.04 1.97
C ASN A 83 7.07 -9.58 2.88
N MET A 84 7.02 -8.33 3.34
CA MET A 84 8.00 -7.80 4.27
C MET A 84 7.97 -8.52 5.62
N GLN A 85 6.78 -8.74 6.19
CA GLN A 85 6.63 -9.48 7.46
C GLN A 85 7.09 -10.93 7.34
N VAL A 86 6.76 -11.59 6.23
CA VAL A 86 7.22 -12.96 5.94
C VAL A 86 8.75 -13.00 5.87
N THR A 87 9.36 -12.02 5.20
CA THR A 87 10.82 -11.92 5.09
C THR A 87 11.46 -11.72 6.47
N GLY A 88 10.95 -10.77 7.27
CA GLY A 88 11.44 -10.54 8.64
C GLY A 88 11.32 -11.79 9.52
N THR A 89 10.21 -12.52 9.40
CA THR A 89 9.99 -13.78 10.14
C THR A 89 11.02 -14.84 9.74
N ASN A 90 11.24 -15.04 8.44
CA ASN A 90 12.19 -16.04 7.93
C ASN A 90 13.61 -15.77 8.41
N TYR A 91 14.07 -14.51 8.35
CA TYR A 91 15.40 -14.15 8.85
C TYR A 91 15.55 -14.41 10.34
N ARG A 92 14.55 -14.05 11.15
CA ARG A 92 14.55 -14.31 12.60
C ARG A 92 14.70 -15.78 12.92
N THR A 93 13.92 -16.64 12.25
CA THR A 93 14.00 -18.10 12.43
C THR A 93 15.37 -18.65 12.05
N VAL A 94 15.97 -18.16 10.97
CA VAL A 94 17.32 -18.58 10.56
C VAL A 94 18.38 -18.14 11.57
N GLU A 95 18.30 -16.90 12.08
CA GLU A 95 19.25 -16.41 13.09
C GLU A 95 19.13 -17.15 14.42
N GLU A 96 17.91 -17.47 14.87
CA GLU A 96 17.67 -18.30 16.05
C GLU A 96 18.29 -19.69 15.89
N SER A 97 18.08 -20.34 14.74
CA SER A 97 18.65 -21.66 14.41
C SER A 97 20.19 -21.64 14.37
N ASN A 98 20.77 -20.61 13.74
CA ASN A 98 22.22 -20.45 13.67
C ASN A 98 22.81 -20.21 15.07
N THR A 99 22.16 -19.41 15.90
CA THR A 99 22.59 -19.15 17.28
C THR A 99 22.55 -20.42 18.13
N ALA A 100 21.49 -21.23 18.02
CA ALA A 100 21.37 -22.50 18.71
C ALA A 100 22.44 -23.52 18.25
N THR A 101 22.71 -23.57 16.95
CA THR A 101 23.75 -24.44 16.38
C THR A 101 25.14 -24.02 16.87
N ALA A 102 25.44 -22.72 16.87
CA ALA A 102 26.70 -22.20 17.37
C ALA A 102 26.90 -22.48 18.87
N ALA A 103 25.86 -22.36 19.68
CA ALA A 103 25.90 -22.72 21.10
C ALA A 103 26.25 -24.20 21.29
N THR A 104 25.59 -25.10 20.54
CA THR A 104 25.87 -26.54 20.57
C THR A 104 27.32 -26.87 20.21
N ILE A 105 27.86 -26.21 19.17
CA ILE A 105 29.25 -26.42 18.74
C ILE A 105 30.23 -25.94 19.81
N ASN A 106 29.96 -24.78 20.42
CA ASN A 106 30.84 -24.20 21.45
C ASN A 106 30.80 -24.97 22.78
N GLU A 107 29.69 -25.62 23.12
CA GLU A 107 29.59 -26.48 24.32
C GLU A 107 30.19 -27.88 24.10
N GLY A 108 30.34 -28.31 22.84
CA GLY A 108 30.93 -29.60 22.45
C GLY A 108 32.45 -29.57 22.21
N LEU A 109 33.08 -28.39 22.31
CA LEU A 109 34.53 -28.16 22.26
C LEU A 109 35.06 -27.79 23.65
#